data_AF-A0A5J4TGZ5-F1
#
_entry.id   AF-A0A5J4TGZ5-F1
#
_cell.length_a   1.000
_cell.length_b   1.000
_cell.length_c   1.000
_cell.angle_alpha   90.00
_cell.angle_beta   90.00
_cell.angle_gamma   90.00
#
_symmetry.space_group_name_H-M   'P 1'
#
loop_
_entity.id
_entity.type
_entity.pdbx_description
1 polymer ?
#
loop_
_entity_poly.entity_id
_entity_poly.type
_entity_poly.pdbx_seq_one_letter_code
_entity_poly.pdbx_strand_id
1 'polypeptide(L)'
;ITTPYHVKCGILDVLLKLITSCDDLEPTSILIPILTELQKNGQKEIKKKSQNIFFLLNAKGINSPSSEFESESLKEKEQKIQQLEEQKRIQETEINKLKQENSKEKQEKEKERIEKERKDSEINKLKQENSKEKQEKERERNEKERKEEENKILKEEIKKMKKENEKLKPKPPQDFPIAIHNPDPSDIDFSDIDGKMKKITKKEYKNNTISLSQILENGIWEIETEFSGDLDYPCIGVMKDSFNFTAEQHSTNYSDNGMMEKFIIRIIRHLEIKDIQQVRK
;
A
#
# COMPACT_ATOMS: atom_id res chain seq x y z
N ILE A 1 -82.74 -24.77 -57.20
CA ILE A 1 -83.91 -24.40 -58.04
C ILE A 1 -84.37 -23.03 -57.59
N THR A 2 -84.29 -22.00 -58.44
CA THR A 2 -84.70 -20.62 -58.09
C THR A 2 -86.18 -20.43 -58.39
N THR A 3 -87.00 -20.21 -57.36
CA THR A 3 -88.43 -19.91 -57.53
C THR A 3 -88.60 -18.60 -58.32
N PRO A 4 -89.39 -18.60 -59.41
CA PRO A 4 -89.60 -17.39 -60.21
C PRO A 4 -90.15 -16.21 -59.40
N TYR A 5 -89.73 -14.99 -59.77
CA TYR A 5 -90.10 -13.76 -59.06
C TYR A 5 -91.62 -13.56 -58.91
N HIS A 6 -92.37 -13.76 -59.99
CA HIS A 6 -93.82 -13.61 -60.00
C HIS A 6 -94.53 -14.58 -59.05
N VAL A 7 -93.98 -15.78 -58.84
CA VAL A 7 -94.50 -16.76 -57.88
C VAL A 7 -94.32 -16.25 -56.45
N LYS A 8 -93.14 -15.69 -56.12
CA LYS A 8 -92.88 -15.09 -54.80
C LYS A 8 -93.81 -13.91 -54.52
N CYS A 9 -93.99 -13.02 -55.48
CA CYS A 9 -94.94 -11.90 -55.36
C CYS A 9 -96.40 -12.38 -55.21
N GLY A 10 -96.81 -13.36 -56.03
CA GLY A 10 -98.17 -13.90 -55.99
C GLY A 10 -98.50 -14.59 -54.67
N ILE A 11 -97.55 -15.35 -54.10
CA ILE A 11 -97.72 -15.96 -52.77
C ILE A 11 -97.87 -14.89 -51.69
N LEU A 12 -97.10 -13.80 -51.76
CA LEU A 12 -97.22 -12.70 -50.80
C LEU A 12 -98.56 -11.97 -50.93
N ASP A 13 -99.10 -11.80 -52.13
CA ASP A 13 -100.44 -11.22 -52.33
C ASP A 13 -101.55 -12.11 -51.74
N VAL A 14 -101.43 -13.43 -51.93
CA VAL A 14 -102.34 -14.40 -51.31
C VAL A 14 -102.24 -14.32 -49.79
N LEU A 15 -101.02 -14.26 -49.24
CA LEU A 15 -100.80 -14.15 -47.81
C LEU A 15 -101.38 -12.86 -47.23
N LEU A 16 -101.19 -11.72 -47.92
CA LEU A 16 -101.77 -10.44 -47.54
C LEU A 16 -103.31 -10.50 -47.53
N LYS A 17 -103.90 -11.16 -48.54
CA LYS A 17 -105.35 -11.35 -48.60
C LYS A 17 -105.86 -12.23 -47.45
N LEU A 18 -105.17 -13.33 -47.15
CA LEU A 18 -105.52 -14.21 -46.02
C LEU A 18 -105.47 -13.47 -44.69
N ILE A 19 -104.43 -12.65 -44.46
CA ILE A 19 -104.27 -11.87 -43.22
C ILE A 19 -105.36 -10.80 -43.06
N THR A 20 -105.88 -10.29 -44.18
CA THR A 20 -106.96 -9.29 -44.15
C THR A 20 -108.35 -9.91 -44.04
N SER A 21 -108.54 -11.17 -44.45
CA SER A 21 -109.86 -11.83 -44.47
C SER A 21 -110.09 -12.88 -43.37
N CYS A 22 -109.06 -13.34 -42.68
CA CYS A 22 -109.17 -14.39 -41.66
C CYS A 22 -109.13 -13.81 -40.23
N ASP A 23 -109.94 -14.38 -39.34
CA ASP A 23 -110.02 -13.98 -37.93
C ASP A 23 -108.95 -14.67 -37.08
N ASP A 24 -108.71 -15.97 -37.32
CA ASP A 24 -107.58 -16.68 -36.71
C ASP A 24 -106.34 -16.51 -37.58
N LEU A 25 -105.35 -15.84 -37.00
CA LEU A 25 -104.09 -15.50 -37.65
C LEU A 25 -102.89 -16.03 -36.87
N GLU A 26 -103.10 -16.69 -35.73
CA GLU A 26 -102.03 -17.25 -34.91
C GLU A 26 -101.10 -18.18 -35.70
N PRO A 27 -101.60 -19.05 -36.62
CA PRO A 27 -100.74 -19.91 -37.45
C PRO A 27 -99.80 -19.14 -38.39
N THR A 28 -100.08 -17.86 -38.68
CA THR A 28 -99.24 -17.03 -39.57
C THR A 28 -98.00 -16.47 -38.88
N SER A 29 -97.92 -16.55 -37.54
CA SER A 29 -96.76 -16.12 -36.75
C SER A 29 -95.45 -16.84 -37.13
N ILE A 30 -95.54 -18.11 -37.59
CA ILE A 30 -94.39 -18.89 -38.06
C ILE A 30 -93.70 -18.28 -39.29
N LEU A 31 -94.42 -17.43 -40.04
CA LEU A 31 -93.90 -16.76 -41.24
C LEU A 31 -93.11 -15.49 -40.90
N ILE A 32 -93.14 -15.01 -39.65
CA ILE A 32 -92.46 -13.77 -39.22
C ILE A 32 -90.94 -13.79 -39.50
N PRO A 33 -90.17 -14.85 -39.19
CA PRO A 33 -88.75 -14.91 -39.51
C PRO A 33 -88.48 -14.83 -41.02
N ILE A 34 -89.30 -15.52 -41.82
CA ILE A 34 -89.19 -15.55 -43.29
C ILE A 34 -89.52 -14.17 -43.87
N LEU A 35 -90.55 -13.50 -43.37
CA LEU A 35 -90.91 -12.13 -43.77
C LEU A 35 -89.77 -11.16 -43.42
N THR A 36 -89.18 -11.28 -42.24
CA THR A 36 -88.04 -10.45 -41.80
C THR A 36 -86.82 -10.63 -42.70
N GLU A 37 -86.53 -11.85 -43.13
CA GLU A 37 -85.46 -12.13 -44.09
C GLU A 37 -85.77 -11.52 -45.47
N LEU A 38 -87.01 -11.65 -45.96
CA LEU A 38 -87.45 -11.04 -47.22
C LEU A 38 -87.42 -9.50 -47.18
N GLN A 39 -87.58 -8.88 -46.01
CA GLN A 39 -87.42 -7.43 -45.85
C GLN A 39 -85.95 -6.98 -45.98
N LYS A 40 -85.01 -7.78 -45.45
CA LYS A 40 -83.58 -7.48 -45.50
C LYS A 40 -82.99 -7.78 -46.89
N ASN A 41 -83.37 -8.92 -47.47
CA ASN A 41 -82.69 -9.51 -48.63
C ASN A 41 -83.54 -9.59 -49.91
N GLY A 42 -84.83 -9.22 -49.87
CA GLY A 42 -85.75 -9.34 -51.01
C GLY A 42 -85.61 -8.23 -52.07
N GLN A 43 -86.07 -8.52 -53.29
CA GLN A 43 -86.19 -7.54 -54.37
C GLN A 43 -87.26 -6.48 -54.06
N LYS A 44 -87.21 -5.30 -54.70
CA LYS A 44 -87.95 -4.08 -54.31
C LYS A 44 -89.44 -4.30 -53.98
N GLU A 45 -90.18 -5.02 -54.82
CA GLU A 45 -91.62 -5.26 -54.61
C GLU A 45 -91.89 -6.33 -53.54
N ILE A 46 -91.12 -7.42 -53.56
CA ILE A 46 -91.16 -8.47 -52.52
C ILE A 46 -90.93 -7.86 -51.15
N LYS A 47 -89.93 -6.97 -51.04
CA LYS A 47 -89.60 -6.22 -49.84
C LYS A 47 -90.77 -5.33 -49.38
N LYS A 48 -91.39 -4.58 -50.29
CA LYS A 48 -92.56 -3.74 -49.95
C LYS A 48 -93.75 -4.57 -49.48
N LYS A 49 -94.03 -5.70 -50.14
CA LYS A 49 -95.13 -6.59 -49.78
C LYS A 49 -94.88 -7.29 -48.45
N SER A 50 -93.68 -7.80 -48.21
CA SER A 50 -93.32 -8.42 -46.93
C SER A 50 -93.33 -7.40 -45.77
N GLN A 51 -92.94 -6.14 -46.01
CA GLN A 51 -93.10 -5.05 -45.03
C GLN A 51 -94.56 -4.78 -44.68
N ASN A 52 -95.44 -4.68 -45.68
CA ASN A 52 -96.87 -4.44 -45.45
C ASN A 52 -97.51 -5.56 -44.65
N ILE A 53 -97.22 -6.82 -45.01
CA ILE A 53 -97.72 -8.01 -44.32
C ILE A 53 -97.25 -8.03 -42.87
N PHE A 54 -95.97 -7.78 -42.63
CA PHE A 54 -95.39 -7.74 -41.29
C PHE A 54 -96.01 -6.63 -40.42
N PHE A 55 -96.24 -5.44 -40.99
CA PHE A 55 -96.91 -4.35 -40.30
C PHE A 55 -98.34 -4.72 -39.89
N LEU A 56 -99.09 -5.38 -40.78
CA LEU A 56 -100.45 -5.86 -40.49
C LEU A 56 -100.49 -6.93 -39.40
N LEU A 57 -99.55 -7.87 -39.41
CA LEU A 57 -99.43 -8.89 -38.36
C LEU A 57 -99.15 -8.27 -36.99
N ASN A 58 -98.21 -7.32 -36.93
CA ASN A 58 -97.91 -6.58 -35.70
C ASN A 58 -99.12 -5.73 -35.23
N ALA A 59 -99.83 -5.07 -36.16
CA ALA A 59 -101.02 -4.27 -35.83
C ALA A 59 -102.17 -5.13 -35.27
N LYS A 60 -102.23 -6.41 -35.65
CA LYS A 60 -103.16 -7.40 -35.10
C LYS A 60 -102.64 -8.12 -33.84
N GLY A 61 -101.52 -7.68 -33.28
CA GLY A 61 -100.98 -8.20 -32.02
C GLY A 61 -100.17 -9.51 -32.16
N ILE A 62 -99.87 -9.94 -33.39
CA ILE A 62 -99.08 -11.15 -33.65
C ILE A 62 -97.61 -10.75 -33.71
N ASN A 63 -97.03 -10.53 -32.54
CA ASN A 63 -95.61 -10.26 -32.39
C ASN A 63 -94.86 -11.57 -32.11
N SER A 64 -93.68 -11.75 -32.72
CA SER A 64 -92.83 -12.89 -32.37
C SER A 64 -92.34 -12.76 -30.92
N PRO A 65 -92.45 -13.81 -30.09
CA PRO A 65 -91.89 -13.81 -28.73
C PRO A 65 -90.36 -13.65 -28.70
N SER A 66 -89.69 -13.69 -29.85
CA SER A 66 -88.22 -13.59 -29.97
C SER A 66 -87.64 -12.22 -29.59
N SER A 67 -88.40 -11.12 -29.74
CA SER A 67 -87.80 -9.78 -29.68
C SER A 67 -87.44 -9.27 -28.28
N GLU A 68 -88.17 -9.66 -27.22
CA GLU A 68 -87.84 -9.28 -25.84
C GLU A 68 -86.69 -10.13 -25.28
N PHE A 69 -86.71 -11.44 -25.54
CA PHE A 69 -85.70 -12.40 -25.09
C PHE A 69 -84.32 -12.17 -25.74
N GLU A 70 -84.29 -11.76 -27.02
CA GLU A 70 -83.05 -11.36 -27.70
C GLU A 70 -82.45 -10.07 -27.11
N SER A 71 -83.29 -9.11 -26.71
CA SER A 71 -82.80 -7.84 -26.14
C SER A 71 -82.15 -8.00 -24.77
N GLU A 72 -82.67 -8.92 -23.96
CA GLU A 72 -82.17 -9.20 -22.62
C GLU A 72 -80.89 -10.04 -22.67
N SER A 73 -80.83 -11.03 -23.57
CA SER A 73 -79.61 -11.79 -23.86
C SER A 73 -78.47 -10.93 -24.41
N LEU A 74 -78.77 -9.92 -25.24
CA LEU A 74 -77.77 -8.98 -25.75
C LEU A 74 -77.18 -8.11 -24.63
N LYS A 75 -78.01 -7.57 -23.73
CA LYS A 75 -77.55 -6.78 -22.58
C LYS A 75 -76.65 -7.59 -21.65
N GLU A 76 -76.98 -8.85 -21.41
CA GLU A 76 -76.19 -9.74 -20.56
C GLU A 76 -74.81 -10.07 -21.19
N LYS A 77 -74.77 -10.27 -22.52
CA LYS A 77 -73.50 -10.43 -23.26
C LYS A 77 -72.65 -9.17 -23.23
N GLU A 78 -73.24 -7.99 -23.38
CA GLU A 78 -72.56 -6.69 -23.33
C GLU A 78 -71.90 -6.46 -21.95
N GLN A 79 -72.64 -6.74 -20.88
CA GLN A 79 -72.11 -6.64 -19.50
C GLN A 79 -70.94 -7.60 -19.27
N LYS A 80 -71.05 -8.83 -19.79
CA LYS A 80 -69.97 -9.82 -19.67
C LYS A 80 -68.73 -9.42 -20.44
N ILE A 81 -68.88 -8.77 -21.61
CA ILE A 81 -67.77 -8.19 -22.38
C ILE A 81 -67.08 -7.09 -21.57
N GLN A 82 -67.84 -6.14 -21.00
CA GLN A 82 -67.27 -5.07 -20.18
C GLN A 82 -66.51 -5.59 -18.96
N GLN A 83 -67.05 -6.60 -18.28
CA GLN A 83 -66.37 -7.25 -17.15
C GLN A 83 -65.05 -7.91 -17.57
N LEU A 84 -65.03 -8.59 -18.72
CA LEU A 84 -63.83 -9.23 -19.25
C LEU A 84 -62.77 -8.20 -19.67
N GLU A 85 -63.19 -7.08 -20.26
CA GLU A 85 -62.29 -5.98 -20.64
C GLU A 85 -61.64 -5.33 -19.42
N GLU A 86 -62.40 -5.06 -18.36
CA GLU A 86 -61.85 -4.49 -17.13
C GLU A 86 -60.92 -5.49 -16.43
N GLN A 87 -61.28 -6.78 -16.37
CA GLN A 87 -60.39 -7.81 -15.84
C GLN A 87 -59.07 -7.89 -16.63
N LYS A 88 -59.13 -7.84 -17.96
CA LYS A 88 -57.94 -7.84 -18.82
C LYS A 88 -57.08 -6.60 -18.56
N ARG A 89 -57.70 -5.43 -18.40
CA ARG A 89 -56.99 -4.19 -18.08
C ARG A 89 -56.25 -4.30 -16.74
N ILE A 90 -56.92 -4.80 -15.71
CA ILE A 90 -56.32 -5.00 -14.38
C ILE A 90 -55.12 -5.97 -14.48
N GLN A 91 -55.30 -7.12 -15.13
CA GLN A 91 -54.22 -8.10 -15.33
C GLN A 91 -53.02 -7.51 -16.08
N GLU A 92 -53.26 -6.70 -17.11
CA GLU A 92 -52.19 -6.06 -17.87
C GLU A 92 -51.41 -5.04 -17.03
N THR A 93 -52.09 -4.28 -16.17
CA THR A 93 -51.40 -3.38 -15.21
C THR A 93 -50.57 -4.15 -14.19
N GLU A 94 -51.05 -5.30 -13.71
CA GLU A 94 -50.34 -6.15 -12.75
C GLU A 94 -49.10 -6.79 -13.38
N ILE A 95 -49.23 -7.30 -14.61
CA ILE A 95 -48.10 -7.82 -15.40
C ILE A 95 -47.02 -6.75 -15.58
N ASN A 96 -47.41 -5.51 -15.88
CA ASN A 96 -46.46 -4.42 -16.08
C ASN A 96 -45.73 -4.03 -14.78
N LYS A 97 -46.44 -4.01 -13.64
CA LYS A 97 -45.82 -3.80 -12.32
C LYS A 97 -44.82 -4.91 -11.99
N LEU A 98 -45.21 -6.18 -12.17
CA LEU A 98 -44.34 -7.33 -11.95
C LEU A 98 -43.11 -7.32 -12.87
N LYS A 99 -43.25 -6.90 -14.13
CA LYS A 99 -42.10 -6.73 -15.04
C LYS A 99 -41.13 -5.67 -14.55
N GLN A 100 -41.66 -4.54 -14.08
CA GLN A 100 -40.83 -3.44 -13.56
C GLN A 100 -40.10 -3.87 -12.28
N GLU A 101 -40.78 -4.56 -11.37
CA GLU A 101 -40.20 -5.08 -10.13
C GLU A 101 -39.11 -6.11 -10.40
N ASN A 102 -39.37 -7.10 -11.26
CA ASN A 102 -38.38 -8.07 -11.71
C ASN A 102 -37.14 -7.42 -12.35
N SER A 103 -37.33 -6.33 -13.09
CA SER A 103 -36.20 -5.58 -13.68
C SER A 103 -35.35 -4.90 -12.61
N LYS A 104 -35.97 -4.34 -11.56
CA LYS A 104 -35.25 -3.72 -10.44
C LYS A 104 -34.49 -4.77 -9.63
N GLU A 105 -35.14 -5.89 -9.30
CA GLU A 105 -34.52 -6.99 -8.56
C GLU A 105 -33.30 -7.57 -9.31
N LYS A 106 -33.39 -7.71 -10.64
CA LYS A 106 -32.24 -8.14 -11.46
C LYS A 106 -31.06 -7.16 -11.38
N GLN A 107 -31.34 -5.84 -11.41
CA GLN A 107 -30.30 -4.83 -11.30
C GLN A 107 -29.65 -4.83 -9.91
N GLU A 108 -30.43 -5.06 -8.86
CA GLU A 108 -29.94 -5.12 -7.48
C GLU A 108 -29.05 -6.35 -7.25
N LYS A 109 -29.48 -7.53 -7.71
CA LYS A 109 -28.68 -8.76 -7.66
C LYS A 109 -27.35 -8.62 -8.40
N GLU A 110 -27.34 -7.92 -9.53
CA GLU A 110 -26.11 -7.67 -10.29
C GLU A 110 -25.16 -6.73 -9.54
N LYS A 111 -25.67 -5.69 -8.88
CA LYS A 111 -24.86 -4.81 -8.03
C LYS A 111 -24.26 -5.57 -6.85
N GLU A 112 -25.05 -6.42 -6.19
CA GLU A 112 -24.55 -7.27 -5.10
C GLU A 112 -23.45 -8.22 -5.57
N ARG A 113 -23.60 -8.81 -6.77
CA ARG A 113 -22.59 -9.68 -7.38
C ARG A 113 -21.27 -8.93 -7.61
N ILE A 114 -21.33 -7.75 -8.23
CA ILE A 114 -20.15 -6.91 -8.50
C ILE A 114 -19.48 -6.50 -7.18
N GLU A 115 -20.25 -6.13 -6.16
CA GLU A 115 -19.68 -5.73 -4.88
C GLU A 115 -19.03 -6.90 -4.14
N LYS A 116 -19.63 -8.10 -4.22
CA LYS A 116 -19.03 -9.32 -3.67
C LYS A 116 -17.71 -9.66 -4.35
N GLU A 117 -17.66 -9.62 -5.68
CA GLU A 117 -16.42 -9.83 -6.44
C GLU A 117 -15.33 -8.81 -6.07
N ARG A 118 -15.71 -7.55 -5.85
CA ARG A 118 -14.78 -6.50 -5.40
C ARG A 118 -14.20 -6.82 -4.02
N LYS A 119 -15.04 -7.22 -3.06
CA LYS A 119 -14.62 -7.61 -1.70
C LYS A 119 -13.72 -8.84 -1.74
N ASP A 120 -14.03 -9.84 -2.55
CA ASP A 120 -13.20 -11.04 -2.70
C ASP A 120 -11.82 -10.72 -3.29
N SER A 121 -11.77 -9.81 -4.28
CA SER A 121 -10.51 -9.33 -4.86
C SER A 121 -9.65 -8.60 -3.82
N GLU A 122 -10.26 -7.76 -2.98
CA GLU A 122 -9.59 -7.01 -1.91
C GLU A 122 -9.06 -7.95 -0.82
N ILE A 123 -9.86 -8.94 -0.40
CA ILE A 123 -9.44 -9.99 0.55
C ILE A 123 -8.23 -10.76 0.01
N ASN A 124 -8.21 -11.09 -1.27
CA ASN A 124 -7.10 -11.81 -1.88
C ASN A 124 -5.81 -10.96 -1.91
N LYS A 125 -5.91 -9.66 -2.20
CA LYS A 125 -4.76 -8.73 -2.12
C LYS A 125 -4.20 -8.66 -0.71
N LEU A 126 -5.06 -8.47 0.29
CA LEU A 126 -4.66 -8.41 1.70
C LEU A 126 -4.01 -9.72 2.17
N LYS A 127 -4.53 -10.88 1.73
CA LYS A 127 -3.89 -12.19 2.01
C LYS A 127 -2.49 -12.29 1.41
N GLN A 128 -2.29 -11.79 0.19
CA GLN A 128 -0.99 -11.80 -0.47
C GLN A 128 0.01 -10.88 0.23
N GLU A 129 -0.42 -9.68 0.62
CA GLU A 129 0.40 -8.72 1.37
C GLU A 129 0.81 -9.29 2.74
N ASN A 130 -0.14 -9.83 3.50
CA ASN A 130 0.13 -10.47 4.79
C ASN A 130 1.11 -11.66 4.66
N SER A 131 1.05 -12.40 3.56
CA SER A 131 2.00 -13.50 3.29
C SER A 131 3.42 -12.96 3.05
N LYS A 132 3.55 -11.89 2.25
CA LYS A 132 4.84 -11.24 1.99
C LYS A 132 5.43 -10.64 3.27
N GLU A 133 4.63 -9.94 4.07
CA GLU A 133 5.07 -9.34 5.32
C GLU A 133 5.57 -10.40 6.32
N LYS A 134 4.90 -11.56 6.38
CA LYS A 134 5.37 -12.68 7.21
C LYS A 134 6.72 -13.21 6.76
N GLN A 135 6.93 -13.38 5.45
CA GLN A 135 8.21 -13.82 4.91
C GLN A 135 9.33 -12.81 5.17
N GLU A 136 9.02 -11.51 5.09
CA GLU A 136 9.98 -10.44 5.36
C GLU A 136 10.40 -10.41 6.83
N LYS A 137 9.44 -10.47 7.76
CA LYS A 137 9.72 -10.56 9.20
C LYS A 137 10.55 -11.79 9.57
N GLU A 138 10.33 -12.91 8.90
CA GLU A 138 11.12 -14.12 9.10
C GLU A 138 12.56 -13.95 8.61
N ARG A 139 12.76 -13.30 7.45
CA ARG A 139 14.09 -12.97 6.93
C ARG A 139 14.85 -12.02 7.86
N GLU A 140 14.19 -10.96 8.33
CA GLU A 140 14.79 -10.01 9.29
C GLU A 140 15.22 -10.70 10.59
N ARG A 141 14.38 -11.62 11.10
CA ARG A 141 14.71 -12.41 12.30
C ARG A 141 15.95 -13.28 12.06
N ASN A 142 15.99 -14.01 10.96
CA ASN A 142 17.13 -14.87 10.62
C ASN A 142 18.42 -14.06 10.43
N GLU A 143 18.34 -12.89 9.80
CA GLU A 143 19.49 -12.00 9.63
C GLU A 143 19.99 -11.45 10.97
N LYS A 144 19.07 -11.10 11.87
CA LYS A 144 19.42 -10.65 13.22
C LYS A 144 20.12 -11.74 14.02
N GLU A 145 19.61 -12.98 13.97
CA GLU A 145 20.23 -14.14 14.62
C GLU A 145 21.65 -14.38 14.08
N ARG A 146 21.87 -14.28 12.75
CA ARG A 146 23.21 -14.41 12.15
C ARG A 146 24.17 -13.32 12.63
N LYS A 147 23.72 -12.06 12.68
CA LYS A 147 24.54 -10.93 13.17
C LYS A 147 24.87 -11.07 14.65
N GLU A 148 23.97 -11.62 15.46
CA GLU A 148 24.23 -11.87 16.88
C GLU A 148 25.30 -12.96 17.07
N GLU A 149 25.29 -14.01 16.24
CA GLU A 149 26.31 -15.06 16.26
C GLU A 149 27.69 -14.55 15.80
N GLU A 150 27.74 -13.80 14.69
CA GLU A 150 28.98 -13.14 14.22
C GLU A 150 29.58 -12.22 15.30
N ASN A 151 28.73 -11.42 15.97
CA ASN A 151 29.16 -10.55 17.06
C ASN A 151 29.71 -11.33 18.27
N LYS A 152 29.15 -12.51 18.56
CA LYS A 152 29.64 -13.37 19.64
C LYS A 152 31.04 -13.92 19.32
N ILE A 153 31.27 -14.32 18.07
CA ILE A 153 32.58 -14.80 17.60
C ILE A 153 33.62 -13.68 17.70
N LEU A 154 33.30 -12.49 17.16
CA LEU A 154 34.21 -11.33 17.20
C LEU A 154 34.58 -10.92 18.63
N LYS A 155 33.63 -10.97 19.57
CA LYS A 155 33.91 -10.66 20.98
C LYS A 155 34.92 -11.63 21.61
N GLU A 156 34.81 -12.92 21.31
CA GLU A 156 35.76 -13.92 21.81
C GLU A 156 37.15 -13.74 21.16
N GLU A 157 37.23 -13.36 19.89
CA GLU A 157 38.48 -13.07 19.21
C GLU A 157 39.19 -11.83 19.78
N ILE A 158 38.45 -10.73 19.99
CA ILE A 158 38.96 -9.53 20.67
C ILE A 158 39.50 -9.87 22.06
N LYS A 159 38.81 -10.73 22.80
CA LYS A 159 39.23 -11.17 24.14
C LYS A 159 40.54 -11.96 24.09
N LYS A 160 40.75 -12.80 23.07
CA LYS A 160 42.02 -13.53 22.85
C LYS A 160 43.16 -12.56 22.52
N MET A 161 42.95 -11.65 21.57
CA MET A 161 43.97 -10.67 21.17
C MET A 161 44.40 -9.77 22.35
N LYS A 162 43.45 -9.33 23.20
CA LYS A 162 43.78 -8.54 24.38
C LYS A 162 44.70 -9.27 25.36
N LYS A 163 44.47 -10.57 25.59
CA LYS A 163 45.32 -11.39 26.47
C LYS A 163 46.73 -11.57 25.89
N GLU A 164 46.85 -11.67 24.57
CA GLU A 164 48.15 -11.78 23.91
C GLU A 164 48.95 -10.47 24.01
N ASN A 165 48.30 -9.33 23.74
CA ASN A 165 48.93 -8.02 23.88
C ASN A 165 49.38 -7.72 25.32
N GLU A 166 48.65 -8.21 26.33
CA GLU A 166 49.04 -8.05 27.72
C GLU A 166 50.35 -8.79 28.06
N LYS A 167 50.59 -9.96 27.44
CA LYS A 167 51.86 -10.70 27.60
C LYS A 167 53.05 -10.03 26.91
N LEU A 168 52.79 -9.21 25.90
CA LEU A 168 53.79 -8.48 25.14
C LEU A 168 54.13 -7.10 25.74
N LYS A 169 53.46 -6.69 26.83
CA LYS A 169 53.82 -5.44 27.51
C LYS A 169 55.24 -5.58 28.07
N PRO A 170 56.17 -4.68 27.71
CA PRO A 170 57.50 -4.66 28.31
C PRO A 170 57.36 -4.45 29.83
N LYS A 171 58.16 -5.17 30.60
CA LYS A 171 58.24 -4.97 32.05
C LYS A 171 58.60 -3.50 32.32
N PRO A 172 58.06 -2.89 33.39
CA PRO A 172 58.44 -1.53 33.76
C PRO A 172 59.97 -1.44 33.91
N PRO A 173 60.61 -0.35 33.45
CA PRO A 173 62.05 -0.22 33.47
C PRO A 173 62.55 -0.33 34.91
N GLN A 174 63.52 -1.21 35.10
CA GLN A 174 64.33 -1.32 36.30
C GLN A 174 65.07 0.02 36.47
N ASP A 175 65.08 0.62 37.67
CA ASP A 175 65.75 1.89 37.92
C ASP A 175 67.20 1.82 37.43
N PHE A 176 67.53 2.57 36.38
CA PHE A 176 68.90 2.69 35.87
C PHE A 176 69.56 3.87 36.59
N PRO A 177 70.44 3.63 37.58
CA PRO A 177 71.10 4.73 38.26
C PRO A 177 72.00 5.48 37.27
N ILE A 178 71.65 6.73 36.97
CA ILE A 178 72.45 7.65 36.15
C ILE A 178 73.54 8.26 37.04
N ALA A 179 74.80 8.15 36.62
CA ALA A 179 75.96 8.72 37.28
C ALA A 179 76.57 9.76 36.34
N ILE A 180 76.97 10.89 36.91
CA ILE A 180 77.51 12.02 36.16
C ILE A 180 79.00 12.10 36.44
N HIS A 181 79.80 12.21 35.39
CA HIS A 181 81.22 12.51 35.46
C HIS A 181 81.42 14.04 35.40
N ASN A 182 82.09 14.56 36.43
CA ASN A 182 82.41 15.98 36.56
C ASN A 182 83.92 16.19 36.52
N PRO A 183 84.47 16.75 35.43
CA PRO A 183 85.89 17.03 35.33
C PRO A 183 86.32 18.26 36.15
N ASP A 184 85.39 19.14 36.57
CA ASP A 184 85.68 20.31 37.41
C ASP A 184 84.73 20.41 38.64
N PRO A 185 85.02 19.66 39.72
CA PRO A 185 84.23 19.71 40.95
C PRO A 185 84.37 21.01 41.75
N SER A 186 85.30 21.89 41.39
CA SER A 186 85.42 23.18 42.07
C SER A 186 84.31 24.14 41.65
N ASP A 187 83.89 24.06 40.38
CA ASP A 187 82.89 24.95 39.78
C ASP A 187 81.48 24.33 39.71
N ILE A 188 81.36 23.00 39.62
CA ILE A 188 80.08 22.32 39.41
C ILE A 188 79.66 21.50 40.63
N ASP A 189 78.44 21.75 41.13
CA ASP A 189 77.77 20.99 42.19
C ASP A 189 76.57 20.17 41.66
N PHE A 190 76.28 19.05 42.31
CA PHE A 190 75.10 18.21 42.02
C PHE A 190 74.21 18.05 43.24
N SER A 191 72.90 18.05 43.01
CA SER A 191 71.91 17.66 44.02
C SER A 191 70.79 16.83 43.40
N ASP A 192 70.28 15.84 44.12
CA ASP A 192 69.13 15.05 43.69
C ASP A 192 67.81 15.79 43.85
N ILE A 193 66.95 15.71 42.84
CA ILE A 193 65.54 16.13 42.89
C ILE A 193 64.68 14.86 42.80
N ASP A 194 63.94 14.58 43.86
CA ASP A 194 62.95 13.49 43.98
C ASP A 194 63.47 12.08 43.63
N GLY A 195 64.80 11.87 43.67
CA GLY A 195 65.46 10.61 43.32
C GLY A 195 65.35 10.22 41.84
N LYS A 196 64.78 11.09 41.00
CA LYS A 196 64.55 10.84 39.56
C LYS A 196 65.33 11.79 38.66
N MET A 197 65.64 12.99 39.15
CA MET A 197 66.35 14.02 38.40
C MET A 197 67.60 14.45 39.16
N LYS A 198 68.64 14.81 38.41
CA LYS A 198 69.87 15.42 38.95
C LYS A 198 69.87 16.90 38.60
N LYS A 199 69.98 17.77 39.61
CA LYS A 199 70.22 19.20 39.42
C LYS A 199 71.72 19.46 39.37
N ILE A 200 72.14 20.23 38.38
CA ILE A 200 73.53 20.62 38.15
C ILE A 200 73.62 22.13 38.33
N THR A 201 74.53 22.60 39.19
CA THR A 201 74.71 24.02 39.48
C THR A 201 76.14 24.42 39.18
N LYS A 202 76.30 25.51 38.43
CA LYS A 202 77.60 26.10 38.03
C LYS A 202 77.84 27.39 38.83
N LYS A 203 79.08 27.65 39.27
CA LYS A 203 79.42 28.76 40.18
C LYS A 203 80.13 29.93 39.48
N GLU A 204 80.95 29.65 38.48
CA GLU A 204 81.84 30.60 37.81
C GLU A 204 81.44 30.82 36.35
N TYR A 205 81.78 31.99 35.80
CA TYR A 205 81.50 32.31 34.40
C TYR A 205 82.61 31.77 33.48
N LYS A 206 82.65 30.43 33.31
CA LYS A 206 83.59 29.74 32.40
C LYS A 206 82.97 28.55 31.67
N ASN A 207 83.65 28.03 30.66
CA ASN A 207 83.16 26.88 29.91
C ASN A 207 83.31 25.59 30.72
N ASN A 208 82.25 24.78 30.75
CA ASN A 208 82.22 23.53 31.49
C ASN A 208 81.56 22.45 30.65
N THR A 209 82.04 21.21 30.81
CA THR A 209 81.44 20.03 30.20
C THR A 209 81.27 18.97 31.29
N ILE A 210 80.09 18.35 31.33
CA ILE A 210 79.83 17.14 32.12
C ILE A 210 79.38 16.02 31.18
N SER A 211 79.57 14.77 31.59
CA SER A 211 79.11 13.62 30.82
C SER A 211 78.40 12.61 31.72
N LEU A 212 77.61 11.72 31.12
CA LEU A 212 77.15 10.53 31.83
C LEU A 212 78.30 9.53 31.93
N SER A 213 78.43 8.86 33.07
CA SER A 213 79.40 7.78 33.24
C SER A 213 78.94 6.49 32.55
N GLN A 214 77.63 6.34 32.30
CA GLN A 214 77.06 5.18 31.63
C GLN A 214 77.21 5.28 30.12
N ILE A 215 77.59 4.17 29.50
CA ILE A 215 77.48 3.97 28.06
C ILE A 215 76.03 3.59 27.75
N LEU A 216 75.37 4.40 26.93
CA LEU A 216 74.03 4.09 26.43
C LEU A 216 74.16 3.08 25.27
N GLU A 217 73.94 1.80 25.57
CA GLU A 217 73.97 0.71 24.57
C GLU A 217 72.79 0.79 23.58
N ASN A 218 72.76 -0.14 22.60
CA ASN A 218 71.72 -0.22 21.58
C ASN A 218 70.31 -0.17 22.19
N GLY A 219 69.55 0.88 21.86
CA GLY A 219 68.21 1.07 22.39
C GLY A 219 67.64 2.42 22.03
N ILE A 220 66.39 2.64 22.44
CA ILE A 220 65.76 3.96 22.41
C ILE A 220 65.89 4.53 23.81
N TRP A 221 66.63 5.64 23.92
CA TRP A 221 66.83 6.35 25.18
C TRP A 221 66.12 7.68 25.14
N GLU A 222 65.55 8.07 26.28
CA GLU A 222 64.85 9.34 26.47
C GLU A 222 65.54 10.10 27.61
N ILE A 223 65.80 11.39 27.38
CA ILE A 223 66.35 12.30 28.39
C ILE A 223 65.49 13.56 28.42
N GLU A 224 65.12 13.99 29.62
CA GLU A 224 64.43 15.25 29.86
C GLU A 224 65.40 16.19 30.60
N THR A 225 65.54 17.42 30.12
CA THR A 225 66.48 18.40 30.68
C THR A 225 65.85 19.79 30.73
N GLU A 226 66.09 20.51 31.81
CA GLU A 226 65.66 21.89 31.99
C GLU A 226 66.87 22.80 32.26
N PHE A 227 66.94 23.92 31.55
CA PHE A 227 67.99 24.93 31.71
C PHE A 227 67.41 26.17 32.40
N SER A 228 68.12 26.70 33.39
CA SER A 228 67.72 27.93 34.10
C SER A 228 68.93 28.81 34.40
N GLY A 229 68.70 30.13 34.44
CA GLY A 229 69.74 31.15 34.68
C GLY A 229 70.32 31.77 33.40
N ASP A 230 71.28 32.69 33.58
CA ASP A 230 71.98 33.38 32.50
C ASP A 230 73.06 32.46 31.90
N LEU A 231 72.65 31.58 30.99
CA LEU A 231 73.51 30.63 30.29
C LEU A 231 73.72 31.12 28.85
N ASP A 232 74.98 31.40 28.47
CA ASP A 232 75.24 31.95 27.14
C ASP A 232 74.96 30.96 26.01
N TYR A 233 75.25 29.66 26.21
CA TYR A 233 75.07 28.63 25.18
C TYR A 233 74.89 27.22 25.78
N PRO A 234 73.76 26.91 26.46
CA PRO A 234 73.51 25.54 26.93
C PRO A 234 73.32 24.58 25.75
N CYS A 235 74.03 23.45 25.75
CA CYS A 235 73.89 22.42 24.73
C CYS A 235 73.95 21.01 25.32
N ILE A 236 73.30 20.06 24.63
CA ILE A 236 73.37 18.62 24.91
C ILE A 236 73.89 17.94 23.66
N GLY A 237 74.84 17.02 23.83
CA GLY A 237 75.43 16.26 22.75
C GLY A 237 75.53 14.78 23.08
N VAL A 238 75.57 13.95 22.04
CA VAL A 238 75.89 12.52 22.13
C VAL A 238 77.28 12.32 21.57
N MET A 239 78.10 11.55 22.28
CA MET A 239 79.51 11.37 21.95
C MET A 239 79.88 9.90 21.94
N LYS A 240 80.94 9.56 21.19
CA LYS A 240 81.50 8.21 21.19
C LYS A 240 82.15 7.93 22.55
N ASP A 241 81.93 6.73 23.07
CA ASP A 241 82.46 6.24 24.36
C ASP A 241 83.97 6.47 24.53
N SER A 242 84.75 6.44 23.44
CA SER A 242 86.20 6.63 23.49
C SER A 242 86.67 8.06 23.83
N PHE A 243 85.78 9.02 24.08
CA PHE A 243 86.14 10.42 24.27
C PHE A 243 85.91 10.88 25.72
N ASN A 244 86.98 11.32 26.39
CA ASN A 244 86.94 11.88 27.75
C ASN A 244 87.27 13.38 27.71
N PHE A 245 86.49 14.19 28.43
CA PHE A 245 86.76 15.63 28.61
C PHE A 245 87.70 15.85 29.78
N THR A 246 88.66 16.77 29.61
CA THR A 246 89.37 17.39 30.73
C THR A 246 88.65 18.65 31.19
N ALA A 247 88.99 19.16 32.38
CA ALA A 247 88.50 20.45 32.85
C ALA A 247 88.73 21.55 31.79
N GLU A 248 87.80 22.52 31.72
CA GLU A 248 87.83 23.68 30.81
C GLU A 248 87.74 23.36 29.30
N GLN A 249 87.64 22.09 28.90
CA GLN A 249 87.39 21.73 27.50
C GLN A 249 85.93 21.95 27.12
N HIS A 250 85.73 22.69 26.02
CA HIS A 250 84.42 22.95 25.44
C HIS A 250 84.24 22.20 24.11
N SER A 251 83.08 21.58 23.91
CA SER A 251 82.78 20.76 22.73
C SER A 251 82.85 21.55 21.41
N THR A 252 82.62 22.86 21.42
CA THR A 252 82.66 23.69 20.20
C THR A 252 84.07 24.02 19.72
N ASN A 253 85.12 23.75 20.51
CA ASN A 253 86.51 23.95 20.07
C ASN A 253 86.99 22.83 19.12
N TYR A 254 86.16 21.82 18.85
CA TYR A 254 86.46 20.67 17.99
C TYR A 254 85.77 20.70 16.62
N SER A 255 85.28 21.86 16.18
CA SER A 255 84.55 21.99 14.91
C SER A 255 85.39 21.70 13.65
N ASP A 256 86.72 21.63 13.75
CA ASP A 256 87.58 21.57 12.56
C ASP A 256 88.09 20.17 12.17
N ASN A 257 87.76 19.10 12.91
CA ASN A 257 88.10 17.74 12.47
C ASN A 257 87.03 16.70 12.85
N GLY A 258 86.00 16.56 12.01
CA GLY A 258 85.39 15.26 11.67
C GLY A 258 84.76 14.38 12.76
N MET A 259 84.47 14.87 13.97
CA MET A 259 83.95 14.03 15.07
C MET A 259 82.52 14.31 15.55
N MET A 260 81.79 15.24 14.91
CA MET A 260 80.36 15.46 15.18
C MET A 260 79.52 14.98 14.00
N GLU A 261 79.13 13.70 13.99
CA GLU A 261 78.02 13.26 13.16
C GLU A 261 76.75 13.97 13.64
N LYS A 262 76.16 14.80 12.78
CA LYS A 262 74.94 15.54 13.07
C LYS A 262 73.76 14.56 13.19
N PHE A 263 73.40 14.18 14.42
CA PHE A 263 72.15 13.49 14.69
C PHE A 263 71.04 14.51 14.94
N ILE A 264 69.97 14.44 14.14
CA ILE A 264 68.73 15.18 14.37
C ILE A 264 68.00 14.49 15.52
N ILE A 265 67.93 15.15 16.69
CA ILE A 265 67.06 14.70 17.78
C ILE A 265 65.64 15.14 17.46
N ARG A 266 64.77 14.17 17.17
CA ARG A 266 63.33 14.40 16.96
C ARG A 266 62.58 14.07 18.24
N ILE A 267 62.14 15.12 18.94
CA ILE A 267 61.22 15.03 20.09
C ILE A 267 59.84 14.63 19.55
N ILE A 268 59.31 13.48 19.95
CA ILE A 268 57.90 13.13 19.72
C ILE A 268 57.29 12.68 21.04
N ARG A 269 56.40 13.51 21.58
CA ARG A 269 55.41 13.07 22.55
C ARG A 269 54.46 12.09 21.86
N HIS A 270 54.12 11.03 22.58
CA HIS A 270 52.98 10.16 22.32
C HIS A 270 51.74 10.98 21.90
N LEU A 271 51.33 10.87 20.63
CA LEU A 271 50.04 11.33 20.14
C LEU A 271 49.07 10.15 20.31
N GLU A 272 48.36 10.12 21.45
CA GLU A 272 47.07 9.43 21.51
C GLU A 272 46.12 10.19 20.58
N ILE A 273 45.83 9.62 19.40
CA ILE A 273 44.61 9.95 18.67
C ILE A 273 43.46 9.34 19.50
N LYS A 274 42.99 10.08 20.50
CA LYS A 274 41.67 9.83 21.09
C LYS A 274 40.62 10.41 20.14
N ASP A 275 39.80 9.51 19.63
CA ASP A 275 38.45 9.71 19.11
C ASP A 275 38.02 11.17 18.92
N ILE A 276 38.10 11.66 17.68
CA ILE A 276 37.14 12.64 17.19
C ILE A 276 35.85 11.87 16.92
N GLN A 277 35.05 11.67 17.97
CA GLN A 277 33.63 11.39 17.86
C GLN A 277 32.87 12.34 18.77
N GLN A 278 32.01 13.13 18.11
CA GLN A 278 30.92 13.97 18.60
C GLN A 278 31.30 15.34 19.22
N VAL A 279 30.97 16.42 18.53
CA VAL A 279 29.64 17.08 18.56
C VAL A 279 29.74 18.38 17.75
N ARG A 280 28.90 18.53 16.71
CA ARG A 280 28.19 19.80 16.42
C ARG A 280 27.09 19.59 15.38
N LYS A 281 25.86 19.57 15.92
CA LYS A 281 24.53 19.83 15.37
C LYS A 281 24.03 18.97 14.21
#